data_AF-A0A5C7GLZ3-F1
#
_entry.id   AF-A0A5C7GLZ3-F1
#
_cell.length_a   1.000
_cell.length_b   1.000
_cell.length_c   1.000
_cell.angle_alpha   90.00
_cell.angle_beta   90.00
_cell.angle_gamma   90.00
#
_symmetry.space_group_name_H-M   'P 1'
#
loop_
_entity.id
_entity.type
_entity.pdbx_description
1 polymer ?
#
loop_
_entity_poly.entity_id
_entity_poly.type
_entity_poly.pdbx_seq_one_letter_code
_entity_poly.pdbx_strand_id
1 'polypeptide(L)'
;MSDYLFPFLAVVLGVILASFTKNSKSWNTKLLLSFSGAFLLALTLFELLPEVYNHLDTKLTGLFIMGGILLQIVLELFSKGAEHGHVHIHKNSTAFPWLLFISLCIHSFLEGFAIHEHNDMVYGVLVHKIPIATIISMFLFKAKYSKFQIALFLLVFACMTPLGTLISHTWESMAQYGHVLNAIVIGIFFHISTTILFESSDGHKFNMSKFVAIILGVAVAYLI
;
A
#
# COMPACT_ATOMS: atom_id res chain seq x y z
N MET A 1 4.62 -19.11 6.72
CA MET A 1 6.04 -18.61 6.71
C MET A 1 6.31 -17.73 5.48
N SER A 2 5.74 -18.07 4.32
CA SER A 2 5.67 -17.21 3.13
C SER A 2 5.07 -15.83 3.41
N ASP A 3 4.04 -15.78 4.24
CA ASP A 3 3.16 -14.61 4.42
C ASP A 3 3.87 -13.43 5.09
N TYR A 4 4.92 -13.74 5.86
CA TYR A 4 5.83 -12.76 6.47
C TYR A 4 6.96 -12.35 5.54
N LEU A 5 7.43 -13.28 4.69
CA LEU A 5 8.60 -13.08 3.84
C LEU A 5 8.24 -12.28 2.58
N PHE A 6 7.07 -12.53 2.00
CA PHE A 6 6.61 -11.91 0.75
C PHE A 6 6.51 -10.38 0.84
N PRO A 7 5.89 -9.77 1.88
CA PRO A 7 5.86 -8.32 2.00
C PRO A 7 7.26 -7.71 2.17
N PHE A 8 8.15 -8.36 2.91
CA PHE A 8 9.52 -7.89 3.08
C PHE A 8 10.28 -7.92 1.75
N LEU A 9 10.19 -9.02 1.00
CA LEU A 9 10.80 -9.17 -0.31
C LEU A 9 10.23 -8.17 -1.33
N ALA A 10 8.94 -7.84 -1.24
CA ALA A 10 8.31 -6.84 -2.08
C ALA A 10 8.99 -5.47 -1.95
N VAL A 11 9.34 -5.07 -0.71
CA VAL A 11 10.09 -3.83 -0.46
C VAL A 11 11.51 -3.92 -1.01
N VAL A 12 12.21 -5.04 -0.78
CA VAL A 12 13.56 -5.25 -1.34
C VAL A 12 13.55 -5.15 -2.87
N LEU A 13 12.58 -5.78 -3.53
CA LEU A 13 12.40 -5.69 -4.98
C LEU A 13 12.15 -4.25 -5.43
N GLY A 14 11.30 -3.49 -4.72
CA GLY A 14 11.08 -2.08 -5.01
C GLY A 14 12.35 -1.22 -4.89
N VAL A 15 13.19 -1.47 -3.88
CA VAL A 15 14.48 -0.80 -3.70
C VAL A 15 15.45 -1.12 -4.85
N ILE A 16 15.50 -2.39 -5.26
CA ILE A 16 16.32 -2.85 -6.40
C ILE A 16 15.84 -2.14 -7.69
N LEU A 17 14.54 -2.16 -7.96
CA LEU A 17 13.94 -1.48 -9.11
C LEU A 17 14.26 0.01 -9.11
N ALA A 18 14.12 0.69 -7.97
CA ALA A 18 14.47 2.10 -7.83
C ALA A 18 15.94 2.38 -8.12
N SER A 19 16.83 1.48 -7.71
CA SER A 19 18.28 1.63 -7.92
C SER A 19 18.67 1.60 -9.39
N PHE A 20 18.00 0.76 -10.20
CA PHE A 20 18.19 0.70 -11.65
C PHE A 20 17.44 1.81 -12.40
N THR A 21 16.26 2.21 -11.93
CA THR A 21 15.38 3.14 -12.64
C THR A 21 15.59 4.62 -12.28
N LYS A 22 16.36 4.95 -11.22
CA LYS A 22 16.58 6.32 -10.75
C LYS A 22 17.02 7.34 -11.82
N ASN A 23 17.73 6.88 -12.86
CA ASN A 23 18.25 7.69 -13.95
C ASN A 23 17.43 7.60 -15.25
N SER A 24 16.40 6.74 -15.29
CA SER A 24 15.59 6.54 -16.49
C SER A 24 14.46 7.57 -16.55
N LYS A 25 14.38 8.32 -17.66
CA LYS A 25 13.23 9.19 -17.98
C LYS A 25 12.00 8.41 -18.45
N SER A 26 12.13 7.15 -18.84
CA SER A 26 11.09 6.37 -19.54
C SER A 26 10.31 5.40 -18.67
N TRP A 27 10.66 5.24 -17.39
CA TRP A 27 9.96 4.29 -16.53
C TRP A 27 8.60 4.85 -16.11
N ASN A 28 7.53 4.25 -16.64
CA ASN A 28 6.17 4.70 -16.39
C ASN A 28 5.62 4.10 -15.09
N THR A 29 6.07 4.63 -13.95
CA THR A 29 5.56 4.25 -12.61
C THR A 29 4.05 4.38 -12.51
N LYS A 30 3.42 5.28 -13.28
CA LYS A 30 1.97 5.46 -13.29
C LYS A 30 1.21 4.21 -13.77
N LEU A 31 1.76 3.46 -14.73
CA LEU A 31 1.14 2.20 -15.20
C LEU A 31 1.27 1.10 -14.16
N LEU A 32 2.45 0.97 -13.55
CA LEU A 32 2.69 0.00 -12.47
C LEU A 32 1.76 0.28 -11.28
N LEU A 33 1.64 1.54 -10.88
CA LEU A 33 0.69 2.00 -9.87
C LEU A 33 -0.75 1.67 -10.26
N SER A 34 -1.17 1.99 -11.50
CA SER A 34 -2.55 1.74 -11.95
C SER A 34 -2.92 0.26 -11.95
N PHE A 35 -2.02 -0.62 -12.41
CA PHE A 35 -2.20 -2.07 -12.31
C PHE A 35 -2.30 -2.51 -10.85
N SER A 36 -1.35 -2.07 -10.02
CA SER A 36 -1.29 -2.42 -8.61
C SER A 36 -2.53 -1.97 -7.82
N GLY A 37 -2.99 -0.74 -8.04
CA GLY A 37 -4.19 -0.20 -7.39
C GLY A 37 -5.46 -0.93 -7.84
N ALA A 38 -5.57 -1.27 -9.14
CA ALA A 38 -6.69 -2.07 -9.64
C ALA A 38 -6.70 -3.48 -9.05
N PHE A 39 -5.53 -4.13 -8.99
CA PHE A 39 -5.37 -5.47 -8.42
C PHE A 39 -5.72 -5.50 -6.92
N LEU A 40 -5.21 -4.53 -6.15
CA LEU A 40 -5.52 -4.40 -4.73
C LEU A 40 -7.02 -4.13 -4.48
N LEU A 41 -7.62 -3.23 -5.26
CA LEU A 41 -9.05 -2.95 -5.18
C LEU A 41 -9.89 -4.19 -5.49
N ALA A 42 -9.52 -4.94 -6.53
CA ALA A 42 -10.24 -6.14 -6.94
C ALA A 42 -10.20 -7.22 -5.85
N LEU A 43 -9.04 -7.52 -5.27
CA LEU A 43 -8.95 -8.45 -4.13
C LEU A 43 -9.72 -7.94 -2.90
N THR A 44 -9.69 -6.64 -2.64
CA THR A 44 -10.49 -6.05 -1.56
C THR A 44 -11.98 -6.31 -1.78
N LEU A 45 -12.47 -6.20 -3.02
CA LEU A 45 -13.87 -6.41 -3.38
C LEU A 45 -14.28 -7.88 -3.46
N PHE A 46 -13.41 -8.76 -3.95
CA PHE A 46 -13.72 -10.18 -4.14
C PHE A 46 -13.55 -11.00 -2.87
N GLU A 47 -12.52 -10.69 -2.08
CA GLU A 47 -12.14 -11.51 -0.92
C GLU A 47 -12.53 -10.84 0.41
N LEU A 48 -11.99 -9.64 0.68
CA LEU A 48 -12.10 -9.04 2.00
C LEU A 48 -13.50 -8.49 2.31
N LEU A 49 -14.11 -7.79 1.35
CA LEU A 49 -15.39 -7.13 1.56
C LEU A 49 -16.52 -8.13 1.86
N PRO A 50 -16.73 -9.21 1.07
CA PRO A 50 -17.80 -10.17 1.38
C PRO A 50 -17.58 -10.83 2.75
N GLU A 51 -16.33 -11.15 3.07
CA GLU A 51 -15.96 -11.83 4.31
C GLU A 51 -16.33 -11.00 5.56
N VAL A 52 -16.02 -9.70 5.58
CA VAL A 52 -16.36 -8.87 6.75
C VAL A 52 -17.86 -8.66 6.92
N TYR A 53 -18.62 -8.58 5.83
CA TYR A 53 -20.08 -8.43 5.88
C TYR A 53 -20.81 -9.71 6.34
N ASN A 54 -20.17 -10.88 6.21
CA ASN A 54 -20.70 -12.13 6.74
C ASN A 54 -20.51 -12.27 8.26
N HIS A 55 -19.54 -11.56 8.84
CA HIS A 55 -19.13 -11.72 10.25
C HIS A 55 -19.53 -10.56 11.16
N LEU A 56 -19.87 -9.40 10.60
CA LEU A 56 -20.22 -8.20 11.35
C LEU A 56 -21.61 -7.68 10.98
N ASP A 57 -22.21 -6.90 11.87
CA ASP A 57 -23.41 -6.13 11.54
C ASP A 57 -23.13 -5.21 10.33
N THR A 58 -24.07 -5.16 9.39
CA THR A 58 -23.89 -4.44 8.12
C THR A 58 -23.61 -2.95 8.31
N LYS A 59 -24.26 -2.30 9.28
CA LYS A 59 -24.09 -0.86 9.54
C LYS A 59 -22.77 -0.59 10.26
N LEU A 60 -22.41 -1.44 11.23
CA LEU A 60 -21.11 -1.36 11.90
C LEU A 60 -19.94 -1.62 10.93
N THR A 61 -20.09 -2.58 10.02
CA THR A 61 -19.09 -2.87 8.97
C THR A 61 -18.85 -1.63 8.12
N GLY A 62 -19.91 -1.00 7.61
CA GLY A 62 -19.80 0.24 6.85
C GLY A 62 -19.17 1.39 7.65
N LEU A 63 -19.44 1.48 8.95
CA LEU A 63 -18.83 2.47 9.85
C LEU A 63 -17.32 2.26 9.99
N PHE A 64 -16.87 1.02 10.18
CA PHE A 64 -15.43 0.72 10.30
C PHE A 64 -14.68 0.90 8.98
N ILE A 65 -15.29 0.55 7.85
CA ILE A 65 -14.74 0.86 6.51
C ILE A 65 -14.58 2.37 6.35
N MET A 66 -15.61 3.16 6.71
CA MET A 66 -15.51 4.62 6.67
C MET A 66 -14.41 5.14 7.61
N GLY A 67 -14.28 4.55 8.80
CA GLY A 67 -13.21 4.85 9.74
C GLY A 67 -11.82 4.60 9.13
N GLY A 68 -11.65 3.50 8.40
CA GLY A 68 -10.43 3.20 7.65
C GLY A 68 -10.09 4.22 6.57
N ILE A 69 -11.09 4.65 5.80
CA ILE A 69 -10.92 5.71 4.78
C ILE A 69 -10.46 7.01 5.46
N LEU A 70 -11.15 7.44 6.52
CA LEU A 70 -10.80 8.67 7.25
C LEU A 70 -9.41 8.58 7.88
N LEU A 71 -9.05 7.43 8.45
CA LEU A 71 -7.71 7.19 8.98
C LEU A 71 -6.66 7.33 7.88
N GLN A 72 -6.89 6.73 6.71
CA GLN A 72 -5.94 6.80 5.61
C GLN A 72 -5.81 8.23 5.05
N ILE A 73 -6.89 9.01 4.97
CA ILE A 73 -6.83 10.44 4.61
C ILE A 73 -5.91 11.20 5.58
N VAL A 74 -6.01 10.92 6.89
CA VAL A 74 -5.13 11.55 7.89
C VAL A 74 -3.67 11.14 7.70
N LEU A 75 -3.41 9.86 7.44
CA LEU A 75 -2.06 9.36 7.15
C LEU A 75 -1.51 10.01 5.87
N GLU A 76 -2.33 10.16 4.83
CA GLU A 76 -1.94 10.79 3.57
C GLU A 76 -1.52 12.25 3.74
N LEU A 77 -2.22 13.03 4.58
CA LEU A 77 -1.84 14.41 4.91
C LEU A 77 -0.40 14.49 5.44
N PHE A 78 0.03 13.50 6.23
CA PHE A 78 1.39 13.42 6.77
C PHE A 78 2.40 12.82 5.78
N SER A 79 1.97 11.91 4.89
CA SER A 79 2.82 11.29 3.86
C SER A 79 3.00 12.18 2.63
N LYS A 80 2.18 13.23 2.47
CA LYS A 80 2.13 14.11 1.30
C LYS A 80 1.90 13.32 -0.01
N GLY A 81 1.13 12.24 0.05
CA GLY A 81 0.83 11.41 -1.12
C GLY A 81 2.01 10.57 -1.62
N ALA A 82 2.98 10.25 -0.76
CA ALA A 82 4.13 9.43 -1.16
C ALA A 82 3.76 8.02 -1.62
N GLU A 83 2.67 7.48 -1.09
CA GLU A 83 2.11 6.16 -1.43
C GLU A 83 1.53 6.07 -2.85
N HIS A 84 1.15 7.19 -3.46
CA HIS A 84 0.59 7.21 -4.82
C HIS A 84 1.43 8.00 -5.83
N GLY A 85 2.61 8.49 -5.41
CA GLY A 85 3.62 9.04 -6.33
C GLY A 85 3.81 10.55 -6.27
N HIS A 86 3.14 11.27 -5.38
CA HIS A 86 3.09 12.73 -5.33
C HIS A 86 4.15 13.38 -4.42
N VAL A 87 5.39 12.88 -4.42
CA VAL A 87 6.42 13.46 -3.54
C VAL A 87 7.09 14.69 -4.17
N HIS A 88 6.72 15.88 -3.70
CA HIS A 88 7.40 17.12 -4.06
C HIS A 88 8.76 17.27 -3.35
N ILE A 89 9.83 17.32 -4.14
CA ILE A 89 11.20 17.56 -3.64
C ILE A 89 11.37 19.05 -3.32
N HIS A 90 11.29 19.43 -2.04
CA HIS A 90 11.84 20.72 -1.61
C HIS A 90 13.37 20.61 -1.57
N LYS A 91 14.03 21.17 -2.60
CA LYS A 91 15.49 21.11 -2.82
C LYS A 91 16.37 21.60 -1.65
N ASN A 92 15.79 22.27 -0.65
CA ASN A 92 16.52 22.93 0.44
C ASN A 92 16.28 22.34 1.85
N SER A 93 15.45 21.29 2.01
CA SER A 93 15.27 20.68 3.33
C SER A 93 16.32 19.58 3.57
N THR A 94 17.13 19.74 4.62
CA THR A 94 18.08 18.72 5.11
C THR A 94 17.49 17.87 6.23
N ALA A 95 16.34 18.26 6.78
CA ALA A 95 15.67 17.53 7.85
C ALA A 95 15.02 16.25 7.31
N PHE A 96 15.14 15.17 8.09
CA PHE A 96 14.52 13.89 7.80
C PHE A 96 12.98 14.01 7.91
N PRO A 97 12.20 13.41 7.00
CA PRO A 97 10.76 13.63 6.92
C PRO A 97 10.02 12.68 7.87
N TRP A 98 10.13 12.92 9.18
CA TRP A 98 9.57 12.06 10.23
C TRP A 98 8.07 11.80 10.10
N LEU A 99 7.29 12.81 9.75
CA LEU A 99 5.84 12.67 9.55
C LEU A 99 5.51 11.68 8.42
N LEU A 100 6.23 11.77 7.31
CA LEU A 100 6.11 10.84 6.19
C LEU A 100 6.51 9.43 6.62
N PHE A 101 7.62 9.29 7.36
CA PHE A 101 8.09 8.00 7.83
C PHE A 101 7.09 7.32 8.77
N ILE A 102 6.62 8.03 9.80
CA ILE A 102 5.68 7.49 10.79
C ILE A 102 4.36 7.13 10.13
N SER A 103 3.85 7.99 9.25
CA SER A 103 2.61 7.72 8.51
C SER A 103 2.70 6.44 7.68
N LEU A 104 3.77 6.31 6.88
CA LEU A 104 3.99 5.11 6.05
C LEU A 104 4.21 3.84 6.88
N CYS A 105 4.83 3.96 8.06
CA CYS A 105 4.97 2.83 8.97
C CYS A 105 3.61 2.39 9.55
N ILE A 106 2.77 3.32 9.99
CA ILE A 106 1.42 3.01 10.50
C ILE A 106 0.59 2.37 9.39
N HIS A 107 0.58 2.97 8.21
CA HIS A 107 -0.08 2.44 7.03
C HIS A 107 0.40 1.00 6.74
N SER A 108 1.70 0.81 6.54
CA SER A 108 2.32 -0.51 6.24
C SER A 108 2.06 -1.57 7.30
N PHE A 109 1.98 -1.15 8.57
CA PHE A 109 1.64 -2.01 9.70
C PHE A 109 0.18 -2.47 9.65
N LEU A 110 -0.76 -1.55 9.45
CA LEU A 110 -2.20 -1.86 9.40
C LEU A 110 -2.53 -2.79 8.24
N GLU A 111 -1.90 -2.61 7.09
CA GLU A 111 -2.10 -3.51 5.94
C GLU A 111 -1.68 -4.96 6.24
N GLY A 112 -0.75 -5.17 7.18
CA GLY A 112 -0.33 -6.51 7.60
C GLY A 112 -1.46 -7.31 8.26
N PHE A 113 -2.48 -6.64 8.82
CA PHE A 113 -3.62 -7.31 9.44
C PHE A 113 -4.55 -7.96 8.42
N ALA A 114 -4.58 -7.49 7.17
CA ALA A 114 -5.40 -8.13 6.13
C ALA A 114 -4.81 -9.45 5.61
N ILE A 115 -3.56 -9.76 5.98
CA ILE A 115 -2.93 -11.04 5.66
C ILE A 115 -3.31 -12.03 6.76
N HIS A 116 -4.19 -12.96 6.43
CA HIS A 116 -4.57 -14.10 7.28
C HIS A 116 -4.41 -15.40 6.49
N GLU A 117 -4.25 -16.51 7.22
CA GLU A 117 -4.36 -17.85 6.64
C GLU A 117 -5.74 -17.96 5.98
N HIS A 118 -5.78 -18.34 4.70
CA HIS A 118 -6.97 -18.51 3.84
C HIS A 118 -7.39 -17.38 2.88
N ASN A 119 -6.62 -16.29 2.70
CA ASN A 119 -6.93 -15.27 1.68
C ASN A 119 -5.70 -14.95 0.79
N ASP A 120 -5.94 -14.79 -0.51
CA ASP A 120 -4.99 -14.34 -1.54
C ASP A 120 -4.51 -12.89 -1.37
N MET A 121 -4.93 -12.22 -0.31
CA MET A 121 -4.54 -10.87 0.07
C MET A 121 -3.03 -10.68 0.22
N VAL A 122 -2.28 -11.74 0.53
CA VAL A 122 -0.80 -11.69 0.54
C VAL A 122 -0.24 -11.26 -0.82
N TYR A 123 -0.86 -11.71 -1.93
CA TYR A 123 -0.47 -11.31 -3.27
C TYR A 123 -0.87 -9.85 -3.54
N GLY A 124 -2.08 -9.45 -3.11
CA GLY A 124 -2.56 -8.06 -3.16
C GLY A 124 -1.56 -7.09 -2.54
N VAL A 125 -1.18 -7.40 -1.31
CA VAL A 125 -0.21 -6.61 -0.53
C VAL A 125 1.18 -6.63 -1.18
N LEU A 126 1.66 -7.77 -1.66
CA LEU A 126 2.95 -7.87 -2.37
C LEU A 126 2.98 -6.99 -3.62
N VAL A 127 1.98 -7.13 -4.49
CA VAL A 127 1.88 -6.38 -5.75
C VAL A 127 1.78 -4.89 -5.47
N HIS A 128 1.12 -4.50 -4.38
CA HIS A 128 1.01 -3.11 -3.94
C HIS A 128 2.30 -2.51 -3.37
N LYS A 129 3.05 -3.27 -2.58
CA LYS A 129 4.27 -2.77 -1.94
C LYS A 129 5.40 -2.48 -2.92
N ILE A 130 5.49 -3.20 -4.04
CA ILE A 130 6.55 -3.00 -5.03
C ILE A 130 6.55 -1.56 -5.59
N PRO A 131 5.45 -1.04 -6.18
CA PRO A 131 5.40 0.35 -6.65
C PRO A 131 5.69 1.37 -5.56
N ILE A 132 5.09 1.23 -4.37
CA ILE A 132 5.28 2.16 -3.25
C ILE A 132 6.75 2.21 -2.82
N ALA A 133 7.36 1.04 -2.55
CA ALA A 133 8.76 0.94 -2.17
C ALA A 133 9.68 1.51 -3.25
N THR A 134 9.34 1.33 -4.53
CA THR A 134 10.09 1.91 -5.66
C THR A 134 10.05 3.45 -5.61
N ILE A 135 8.87 4.04 -5.43
CA ILE A 135 8.68 5.50 -5.40
C ILE A 135 9.38 6.12 -4.19
N ILE A 136 9.18 5.54 -3.00
CA ILE A 136 9.82 6.01 -1.77
C ILE A 136 11.34 5.93 -1.90
N SER A 137 11.86 4.81 -2.41
CA SER A 137 13.30 4.64 -2.59
C SER A 137 13.87 5.66 -3.58
N MET A 138 13.20 5.89 -4.71
CA MET A 138 13.60 6.95 -5.66
C MET A 138 13.60 8.34 -5.02
N PHE A 139 12.61 8.63 -4.16
CA PHE A 139 12.56 9.89 -3.42
C PHE A 139 13.74 10.00 -2.44
N LEU A 140 13.97 8.98 -1.62
CA LEU A 140 15.05 8.96 -0.63
C LEU A 140 16.44 9.04 -1.29
N PHE A 141 16.65 8.38 -2.43
CA PHE A 141 17.90 8.43 -3.18
C PHE A 141 18.19 9.80 -3.82
N LYS A 142 17.14 10.58 -4.12
CA LYS A 142 17.28 11.96 -4.63
C LYS A 142 17.44 12.98 -3.50
N ALA A 143 17.07 12.63 -2.27
CA ALA A 143 17.24 13.47 -1.11
C ALA A 143 18.70 13.46 -0.61
N LYS A 144 19.10 14.51 0.13
CA LYS A 144 20.46 14.66 0.69
C LYS A 144 20.63 13.92 2.03
N TYR A 145 20.02 12.75 2.19
CA TYR A 145 20.11 11.95 3.41
C TYR A 145 21.33 11.02 3.38
N SER A 146 21.81 10.62 4.56
CA SER A 146 22.93 9.67 4.62
C SER A 146 22.46 8.26 4.21
N LYS A 147 23.37 7.46 3.63
CA LYS A 147 23.07 6.07 3.24
C LYS A 147 22.52 5.24 4.41
N PHE A 148 23.02 5.50 5.62
CA PHE A 148 22.56 4.86 6.84
C PHE A 148 21.10 5.23 7.18
N GLN A 149 20.73 6.51 7.09
CA GLN A 149 19.35 6.95 7.32
C GLN A 149 18.37 6.33 6.33
N ILE A 150 18.74 6.27 5.04
CA ILE A 150 17.92 5.66 3.99
C ILE A 150 17.77 4.16 4.24
N ALA A 151 18.87 3.46 4.55
CA ALA A 151 18.83 2.03 4.85
C ALA A 151 17.97 1.72 6.08
N LEU A 152 18.10 2.51 7.15
CA LEU A 152 17.30 2.37 8.36
C LEU A 152 15.80 2.61 8.08
N PHE A 153 15.47 3.66 7.32
CA PHE A 153 14.09 3.94 6.91
C PHE A 153 13.50 2.71 6.20
N LEU A 154 14.19 2.24 5.16
CA LEU A 154 13.68 1.17 4.30
C LEU A 154 13.56 -0.16 5.04
N LEU A 155 14.52 -0.45 5.93
CA LEU A 155 14.49 -1.66 6.75
C LEU A 155 13.32 -1.63 7.74
N VAL A 156 13.12 -0.52 8.45
CA VAL A 156 11.99 -0.38 9.37
C VAL A 156 10.67 -0.47 8.61
N PHE A 157 10.55 0.23 7.48
CA PHE A 157 9.36 0.18 6.63
C PHE A 157 9.05 -1.25 6.11
N ALA A 158 10.08 -1.99 5.68
CA ALA A 158 9.94 -3.38 5.23
C ALA A 158 9.46 -4.34 6.33
N CYS A 159 9.81 -4.06 7.59
CA CYS A 159 9.40 -4.87 8.73
C CYS A 159 7.97 -4.58 9.22
N MET A 160 7.35 -3.46 8.84
CA MET A 160 6.03 -3.07 9.38
C MET A 160 4.90 -4.01 8.96
N THR A 161 4.81 -4.40 7.68
CA THR A 161 3.79 -5.36 7.24
C THR A 161 3.97 -6.75 7.88
N PRO A 162 5.17 -7.37 7.87
CA PRO A 162 5.38 -8.64 8.57
C PRO A 162 5.08 -8.56 10.07
N LEU A 163 5.34 -7.41 10.71
CA LEU A 163 5.02 -7.18 12.12
C LEU A 163 3.50 -7.10 12.33
N GLY A 164 2.77 -6.41 11.45
CA GLY A 164 1.31 -6.38 11.44
C GLY A 164 0.70 -7.77 11.31
N THR A 165 1.21 -8.56 10.35
CA THR A 165 0.81 -9.95 10.14
C THR A 165 1.15 -10.82 11.35
N LEU A 166 2.32 -10.65 11.97
CA LEU A 166 2.67 -11.41 13.17
C LEU A 166 1.70 -11.14 14.33
N ILE A 167 1.34 -9.87 14.54
CA ILE A 167 0.39 -9.50 15.58
C ILE A 167 -1.01 -10.03 15.25
N SER A 168 -1.44 -10.00 13.98
CA SER A 168 -2.75 -10.56 13.62
C SER A 168 -2.85 -12.05 13.91
N HIS A 169 -1.78 -12.82 13.66
CA HIS A 169 -1.75 -14.26 13.91
C HIS A 169 -1.56 -14.66 15.38
N THR A 170 -0.85 -13.87 16.19
CA THR A 170 -0.46 -14.26 17.55
C THR A 170 -1.38 -13.72 18.64
N TRP A 171 -2.23 -12.73 18.33
CA TRP A 171 -3.07 -12.10 19.32
C TRP A 171 -4.35 -12.93 19.59
N GLU A 172 -4.45 -13.55 20.77
CA GLU A 172 -5.58 -14.43 21.14
C GLU A 172 -6.96 -13.75 21.05
N SER A 173 -7.06 -12.44 21.30
CA SER A 173 -8.33 -11.70 21.16
C SER A 173 -8.69 -11.33 19.71
N MET A 174 -7.91 -11.77 18.71
CA MET A 174 -8.18 -11.44 17.32
C MET A 174 -9.44 -12.15 16.79
N ALA A 175 -9.88 -13.24 17.43
CA ALA A 175 -11.18 -13.84 17.16
C ALA A 175 -12.36 -12.88 17.42
N GLN A 176 -12.20 -11.89 18.31
CA GLN A 176 -13.25 -10.93 18.65
C GLN A 176 -13.13 -9.61 17.87
N TYR A 177 -11.92 -9.18 17.52
CA TYR A 177 -11.66 -7.87 16.91
C TYR A 177 -11.08 -7.94 15.49
N GLY A 178 -10.75 -9.13 14.98
CA GLY A 178 -10.10 -9.33 13.68
C GLY A 178 -10.95 -8.81 12.53
N HIS A 179 -12.25 -9.11 12.50
CA HIS A 179 -13.15 -8.60 11.46
C HIS A 179 -13.30 -7.07 11.51
N VAL A 180 -13.24 -6.46 12.70
CA VAL A 180 -13.29 -4.99 12.86
C VAL A 180 -12.03 -4.35 12.28
N LEU A 181 -10.85 -4.92 12.57
CA LEU A 181 -9.60 -4.45 11.97
C LEU A 181 -9.58 -4.68 10.47
N ASN A 182 -10.05 -5.82 9.97
CA ASN A 182 -10.19 -6.07 8.53
C ASN A 182 -11.11 -5.03 7.86
N ALA A 183 -12.23 -4.65 8.49
CA ALA A 183 -13.10 -3.58 7.99
C ALA A 183 -12.37 -2.23 7.90
N ILE A 184 -11.55 -1.87 8.89
CA ILE A 184 -10.68 -0.68 8.83
C ILE A 184 -9.67 -0.79 7.69
N VAL A 185 -9.02 -1.94 7.53
CA VAL A 185 -8.02 -2.15 6.47
C VAL A 185 -8.65 -2.12 5.07
N ILE A 186 -9.86 -2.63 4.89
CA ILE A 186 -10.65 -2.47 3.66
C ILE A 186 -10.83 -0.98 3.33
N GLY A 187 -11.16 -0.15 4.33
CA GLY A 187 -11.26 1.30 4.16
C GLY A 187 -9.94 1.94 3.69
N ILE A 188 -8.82 1.51 4.27
CA ILE A 188 -7.47 1.94 3.87
C ILE A 188 -7.22 1.57 2.39
N PHE A 189 -7.49 0.32 2.00
CA PHE A 189 -7.28 -0.15 0.63
C PHE A 189 -8.19 0.55 -0.37
N PHE A 190 -9.45 0.81 -0.02
CA PHE A 190 -10.35 1.60 -0.86
C PHE A 190 -9.81 2.98 -1.11
N HIS A 191 -9.40 3.71 -0.07
CA HIS A 191 -8.84 5.05 -0.24
C HIS A 191 -7.63 5.03 -1.18
N ILE A 192 -6.62 4.21 -0.88
CA ILE A 192 -5.37 4.20 -1.66
C ILE A 192 -5.62 3.76 -3.09
N SER A 193 -6.37 2.68 -3.29
CA SER A 193 -6.60 2.14 -4.63
C SER A 193 -7.38 3.13 -5.48
N THR A 194 -8.41 3.76 -4.91
CA THR A 194 -9.21 4.75 -5.65
C THR A 194 -8.42 6.02 -5.93
N THR A 195 -7.62 6.52 -4.98
CA THR A 195 -6.70 7.64 -5.22
C THR A 195 -5.72 7.32 -6.36
N ILE A 196 -5.10 6.14 -6.35
CA ILE A 196 -4.21 5.70 -7.43
C ILE A 196 -4.96 5.63 -8.78
N LEU A 197 -6.17 5.10 -8.80
CA LEU A 197 -6.95 4.90 -10.03
C LEU A 197 -7.51 6.21 -10.60
N PHE A 198 -7.94 7.15 -9.78
CA PHE A 198 -8.64 8.35 -10.23
C PHE A 198 -7.74 9.59 -10.28
N GLU A 199 -6.81 9.77 -9.34
CA GLU A 199 -5.96 10.97 -9.30
C GLU A 199 -4.81 10.94 -10.31
N SER A 200 -4.34 9.75 -10.70
CA SER A 200 -3.25 9.62 -11.68
C SER A 200 -3.63 9.99 -13.13
N SER A 201 -4.83 10.53 -13.39
CA SER A 201 -5.21 11.05 -14.72
C SER A 201 -4.87 12.53 -14.87
N ASP A 202 -3.83 12.84 -15.65
CA ASP A 202 -3.50 14.22 -16.02
C ASP A 202 -4.56 14.77 -17.00
N GLY A 203 -5.43 15.68 -16.54
CA GLY A 203 -6.22 16.56 -17.42
C GLY A 203 -7.39 15.92 -18.19
N HIS A 204 -8.07 14.92 -17.61
CA HIS A 204 -9.29 14.27 -18.17
C HIS A 204 -9.14 13.60 -19.54
N LYS A 205 -7.91 13.46 -20.08
CA LYS A 205 -7.68 12.71 -21.32
C LYS A 205 -7.62 11.22 -21.03
N PHE A 206 -8.42 10.44 -21.76
CA PHE A 206 -8.43 8.99 -21.66
C PHE A 206 -7.05 8.41 -22.00
N ASN A 207 -6.51 7.56 -21.13
CA ASN A 207 -5.24 6.88 -21.33
C ASN A 207 -5.48 5.37 -21.50
N MET A 208 -5.36 4.88 -22.75
CA MET A 208 -5.63 3.48 -23.07
C MET A 208 -4.68 2.52 -22.35
N SER A 209 -3.39 2.86 -22.22
CA SER A 209 -2.43 2.02 -21.51
C SER A 209 -2.79 1.87 -20.04
N LYS A 210 -3.24 2.95 -19.39
CA LYS A 210 -3.75 2.91 -18.01
C LYS A 210 -5.00 2.03 -17.91
N PHE A 211 -5.94 2.19 -18.83
CA PHE A 211 -7.17 1.39 -18.83
C PHE A 211 -6.89 -0.11 -18.99
N VAL A 212 -5.99 -0.48 -19.91
CA VAL A 212 -5.54 -1.88 -20.07
C VAL A 212 -4.85 -2.38 -18.80
N ALA A 213 -3.99 -1.58 -18.17
CA ALA A 213 -3.35 -1.95 -16.90
C ALA A 213 -4.38 -2.22 -15.79
N ILE A 214 -5.46 -1.42 -15.73
CA ILE A 214 -6.56 -1.63 -14.78
C ILE A 214 -7.29 -2.94 -15.07
N ILE A 215 -7.67 -3.19 -16.33
CA ILE A 215 -8.35 -4.45 -16.72
C ILE A 215 -7.48 -5.66 -16.35
N LEU A 216 -6.17 -5.61 -16.65
CA LEU A 216 -5.25 -6.68 -16.30
C LEU A 216 -5.15 -6.87 -14.79
N GLY A 217 -5.11 -5.79 -14.01
CA GLY A 217 -5.11 -5.88 -12.55
C GLY A 217 -6.36 -6.58 -12.02
N VAL A 218 -7.54 -6.19 -12.50
CA VAL A 218 -8.81 -6.85 -12.11
C VAL A 218 -8.86 -8.30 -12.57
N ALA A 219 -8.45 -8.59 -13.80
CA ALA A 219 -8.49 -9.94 -14.36
C ALA A 219 -7.56 -10.90 -13.63
N VAL A 220 -6.34 -10.47 -13.28
CA VAL A 220 -5.41 -11.30 -12.51
C VAL A 220 -5.95 -11.54 -11.10
N ALA A 221 -6.51 -10.52 -10.44
CA ALA A 221 -7.12 -10.66 -9.12
C ALA A 221 -8.34 -11.61 -9.10
N TYR A 222 -9.06 -11.73 -10.21
CA TYR A 222 -10.21 -12.63 -10.33
C TYR A 222 -9.81 -14.09 -10.61
N LEU A 223 -8.62 -14.32 -11.18
CA LEU A 223 -8.16 -15.65 -11.61
C LEU A 223 -7.35 -16.39 -10.55
N ILE A 224 -6.85 -15.67 -9.55
CA ILE A 224 -6.25 -16.25 -8.35
C ILE A 224 -7.37 -16.52 -7.35
#